data_AF-A0A1I8EX32-F1
#
_entry.id   AF-A0A1I8EX32-F1
#
_cell.length_a   1.000
_cell.length_b   1.000
_cell.length_c   1.000
_cell.angle_alpha   90.00
_cell.angle_beta   90.00
_cell.angle_gamma   90.00
#
_symmetry.space_group_name_H-M   'P 1'
#
loop_
_entity.id
_entity.type
_entity.pdbx_description
1 polymer ?
#
loop_
_entity_poly.entity_id
_entity_poly.type
_entity_poly.pdbx_seq_one_letter_code
_entity_poly.pdbx_strand_id
1 'polypeptide(L)'
;ITEIPEAFELHLENSLISDKQKTIAKLIIDPFGQNKTYGIENEIEGEGETFRALRSTVMQPKRTINIAILRPAKNKYALSVQPNVGGRRQPTVAEMTYQKTIDGYQWEGSISDQALKTPLQAKIIYKKDEKDKNNYRLDLQTEFIYSDQPDKLFTNSFHLHRSIIVLPEQKKRIVVRNVKSVNDNIRFVIELKSTHRASNLNTRLWTKIDRSVIGNATIPVRAIFGLETRNLQHQPVEYSLETRTDAIKFTEIQLKSPNSMLKARIDKINDNHYKVGFYENNQQPSIVGELNLNNNGAIFEYRNEKLQEIKLHASAEKFNDYEGEINVWHSEESKKIQDARLALQFF
;
A
#
# COMPACT_ATOMS: atom_id res chain seq x y z
N ILE A 1 -6.71 -41.44 36.66
CA ILE A 1 -8.16 -41.64 36.80
C ILE A 1 -8.50 -41.14 38.19
N THR A 2 -9.10 -39.96 38.30
CA THR A 2 -9.55 -39.39 39.57
C THR A 2 -10.89 -40.04 39.91
N GLU A 3 -11.03 -40.57 41.13
CA GLU A 3 -12.30 -41.13 41.59
C GLU A 3 -13.36 -40.02 41.62
N ILE A 4 -14.47 -40.22 40.90
CA ILE A 4 -15.64 -39.34 40.98
C ILE A 4 -16.46 -39.88 42.16
N PRO A 5 -16.58 -39.12 43.28
CA PRO A 5 -17.20 -39.63 44.51
C PRO A 5 -18.72 -39.77 44.39
N GLU A 6 -19.33 -39.21 43.36
CA GLU A 6 -20.78 -39.20 43.17
C GLU A 6 -21.23 -40.18 42.06
N ALA A 7 -22.47 -40.67 42.16
CA ALA A 7 -23.05 -41.53 41.14
C ALA A 7 -23.07 -40.82 39.78
N PHE A 8 -22.54 -41.49 38.76
CA PHE A 8 -22.44 -40.95 37.41
C PHE A 8 -22.87 -41.97 36.36
N GLU A 9 -23.33 -41.45 35.22
CA GLU A 9 -23.62 -42.21 34.01
C GLU A 9 -22.83 -41.61 32.84
N LEU A 10 -22.16 -42.46 32.07
CA LEU A 10 -21.44 -42.08 30.86
C LEU A 10 -22.18 -42.64 29.63
N HIS A 11 -22.70 -41.74 28.79
CA HIS A 11 -23.34 -42.09 27.52
C HIS A 11 -22.43 -41.72 26.35
N LEU A 12 -21.99 -42.73 25.59
CA LEU A 12 -21.20 -42.57 24.37
C LEU A 12 -21.96 -43.20 23.21
N GLU A 13 -22.17 -42.43 22.13
CA GLU A 13 -22.86 -42.90 20.93
C GLU A 13 -22.10 -42.41 19.70
N ASN A 14 -21.97 -43.28 18.70
CA ASN A 14 -21.47 -42.91 17.38
C ASN A 14 -22.32 -43.64 16.35
N SER A 15 -22.88 -42.91 15.39
CA SER A 15 -23.77 -43.44 14.37
C SER A 15 -23.52 -42.77 13.02
N LEU A 16 -23.74 -43.53 11.96
CA LEU A 16 -23.65 -43.08 10.57
C LEU A 16 -24.89 -43.56 9.84
N ILE A 17 -25.73 -42.62 9.38
CA ILE A 17 -26.95 -42.90 8.63
C ILE A 17 -26.93 -42.06 7.35
N SER A 18 -26.77 -42.72 6.20
CA SER A 18 -26.55 -42.04 4.91
C SER A 18 -25.39 -41.05 5.01
N ASP A 19 -25.62 -39.78 4.68
CA ASP A 19 -24.59 -38.73 4.66
C ASP A 19 -24.48 -38.00 6.01
N LYS A 20 -25.06 -38.54 7.08
CA LYS A 20 -25.07 -37.94 8.43
C LYS A 20 -24.32 -38.81 9.41
N GLN A 21 -23.25 -38.25 9.98
CA GLN A 21 -22.52 -38.82 11.10
C GLN A 21 -22.91 -38.09 12.39
N LYS A 22 -23.28 -38.82 13.43
CA LYS A 22 -23.61 -38.26 14.74
C LYS A 22 -22.78 -38.92 15.84
N THR A 23 -22.11 -38.10 16.62
CA THR A 23 -21.29 -38.51 17.77
C THR A 23 -21.79 -37.80 19.03
N ILE A 24 -22.04 -38.56 20.09
CA ILE A 24 -22.49 -38.05 21.40
C ILE A 24 -21.52 -38.55 22.47
N ALA A 25 -21.10 -37.64 23.35
CA ALA A 25 -20.40 -37.98 24.58
C ALA A 25 -20.99 -37.16 25.73
N LYS A 26 -21.66 -37.80 26.68
CA LYS A 26 -22.31 -37.17 27.84
C LYS A 26 -21.89 -37.84 29.14
N LEU A 27 -21.56 -37.03 30.13
CA LEU A 27 -21.36 -37.38 31.52
C LEU A 27 -22.52 -36.79 32.34
N ILE A 28 -23.31 -37.63 32.97
CA ILE A 28 -24.40 -37.24 33.87
C ILE A 28 -23.94 -37.52 35.28
N ILE A 29 -23.94 -36.50 36.14
CA ILE A 29 -23.58 -36.63 37.56
C ILE A 29 -24.83 -36.30 38.37
N ASP A 30 -25.26 -37.20 39.24
CA ASP A 30 -26.44 -36.98 40.07
C ASP A 30 -26.13 -37.07 41.58
N PRO A 31 -25.42 -36.08 42.14
CA PRO A 31 -24.99 -36.15 43.52
C PRO A 31 -26.15 -35.97 44.52
N PHE A 32 -27.30 -35.41 44.09
CA PHE A 32 -28.42 -35.03 44.97
C PHE A 32 -29.79 -34.95 44.26
N GLY A 33 -30.06 -35.77 43.24
CA GLY A 33 -31.31 -35.70 42.45
C GLY A 33 -31.42 -34.45 41.55
N GLN A 34 -30.30 -33.82 41.22
CA GLN A 34 -30.22 -32.58 40.44
C GLN A 34 -29.77 -32.79 38.98
N ASN A 35 -29.43 -34.02 38.58
CA ASN A 35 -29.06 -34.41 37.21
C ASN A 35 -28.21 -33.36 36.46
N LYS A 36 -26.92 -33.27 36.81
CA LYS A 36 -25.98 -32.38 36.14
C LYS A 36 -25.40 -33.05 34.91
N THR A 37 -25.83 -32.62 33.72
CA THR A 37 -25.30 -33.13 32.45
C THR A 37 -24.17 -32.23 31.92
N TYR A 38 -23.03 -32.85 31.65
CA TYR A 38 -21.94 -32.30 30.87
C TYR A 38 -21.78 -33.13 29.61
N GLY A 39 -21.59 -32.50 28.46
CA GLY A 39 -21.38 -33.30 27.26
C GLY A 39 -21.24 -32.51 25.98
N ILE A 40 -20.98 -33.24 24.92
CA ILE A 40 -20.95 -32.73 23.56
C ILE A 40 -21.73 -33.67 22.65
N GLU A 41 -22.58 -33.12 21.81
CA GLU A 41 -23.11 -33.79 20.64
C GLU A 41 -22.54 -33.11 19.40
N ASN A 42 -22.11 -33.90 18.44
CA ASN A 42 -21.67 -33.43 17.13
C ASN A 42 -22.45 -34.17 16.06
N GLU A 43 -22.95 -33.43 15.09
CA GLU A 43 -23.59 -33.95 13.89
C GLU A 43 -22.88 -33.33 12.69
N ILE A 44 -22.34 -34.17 11.81
CA ILE A 44 -21.74 -33.77 10.55
C ILE A 44 -22.63 -34.29 9.43
N GLU A 45 -22.97 -33.43 8.50
CA GLU A 45 -23.81 -33.72 7.34
C GLU A 45 -23.05 -33.38 6.06
N GLY A 46 -22.95 -34.38 5.18
CA GLY A 46 -22.48 -34.23 3.81
C GLY A 46 -23.64 -34.04 2.82
N GLU A 47 -23.28 -33.59 1.62
CA GLU A 47 -24.12 -33.61 0.42
C GLU A 47 -23.23 -34.11 -0.73
N GLY A 48 -23.31 -35.42 -1.01
CA GLY A 48 -22.36 -36.12 -1.88
C GLY A 48 -20.93 -36.03 -1.33
N GLU A 49 -19.98 -35.60 -2.15
CA GLU A 49 -18.57 -35.41 -1.74
C GLU A 49 -18.31 -34.08 -1.00
N THR A 50 -19.34 -33.29 -0.73
CA THR A 50 -19.17 -31.93 -0.20
C THR A 50 -19.77 -31.75 1.19
N PHE A 51 -19.14 -30.90 2.00
CA PHE A 51 -19.65 -30.51 3.32
C PHE A 51 -20.96 -29.72 3.20
N ARG A 52 -21.96 -30.05 4.03
CA ARG A 52 -23.25 -29.34 4.13
C ARG A 52 -23.44 -28.67 5.48
N ALA A 53 -23.23 -29.38 6.57
CA ALA A 53 -23.40 -28.82 7.92
C ALA A 53 -22.56 -29.55 8.98
N LEU A 54 -22.15 -28.80 10.00
CA LEU A 54 -21.68 -29.28 11.29
C LEU A 54 -22.58 -28.63 12.33
N ARG A 55 -23.17 -29.41 13.23
CA ARG A 55 -23.95 -28.93 14.37
C ARG A 55 -23.34 -29.54 15.63
N SER A 56 -22.92 -28.68 16.54
CA SER A 56 -22.33 -29.07 17.81
C SER A 56 -23.15 -28.49 18.96
N THR A 57 -23.59 -29.35 19.87
CA THR A 57 -24.32 -28.98 21.08
C THR A 57 -23.41 -29.24 22.27
N VAL A 58 -22.95 -28.19 22.93
CA VAL A 58 -22.18 -28.28 24.17
C VAL A 58 -23.15 -28.16 25.35
N MET A 59 -23.19 -29.18 26.19
CA MET A 59 -24.09 -29.28 27.33
C MET A 59 -23.33 -29.00 28.63
N GLN A 60 -23.86 -28.08 29.42
CA GLN A 60 -23.48 -27.84 30.81
C GLN A 60 -24.75 -27.80 31.68
N PRO A 61 -24.67 -28.07 32.99
CA PRO A 61 -25.86 -28.26 33.83
C PRO A 61 -26.90 -27.12 33.84
N LYS A 62 -26.50 -25.91 33.46
CA LYS A 62 -27.38 -24.72 33.42
C LYS A 62 -27.39 -24.02 32.07
N ARG A 63 -26.64 -24.53 31.09
CA ARG A 63 -26.42 -23.86 29.79
C ARG A 63 -26.16 -24.88 28.71
N THR A 64 -26.87 -24.73 27.61
CA THR A 64 -26.58 -25.47 26.38
C THR A 64 -26.16 -24.46 25.32
N ILE A 65 -25.04 -24.72 24.66
CA ILE A 65 -24.50 -23.89 23.59
C ILE A 65 -24.64 -24.66 22.29
N ASN A 66 -25.34 -24.09 21.31
CA ASN A 66 -25.36 -24.61 19.95
C ASN A 66 -24.36 -23.84 19.10
N ILE A 67 -23.49 -24.56 18.41
CA ILE A 67 -22.58 -24.05 17.39
C ILE A 67 -22.97 -24.75 16.09
N ALA A 68 -23.24 -23.99 15.03
CA ALA A 68 -23.50 -24.58 13.72
C ALA A 68 -22.63 -23.92 12.67
N ILE A 69 -21.95 -24.74 11.87
CA ILE A 69 -21.29 -24.33 10.64
C ILE A 69 -22.12 -24.91 9.50
N LEU A 70 -22.74 -24.04 8.73
CA LEU A 70 -23.63 -24.41 7.64
C LEU A 70 -23.04 -23.96 6.32
N ARG A 71 -23.37 -24.69 5.25
CA ARG A 71 -23.18 -24.25 3.86
C ARG A 71 -24.57 -24.12 3.22
N PRO A 72 -25.29 -22.99 3.42
CA PRO A 72 -26.67 -22.85 2.94
C PRO A 72 -26.80 -22.84 1.41
N ALA A 73 -25.73 -22.45 0.72
CA ALA A 73 -25.63 -22.49 -0.73
C ALA A 73 -24.20 -22.86 -1.13
N LYS A 74 -23.98 -23.26 -2.39
CA LYS A 74 -22.66 -23.72 -2.88
C LYS A 74 -21.52 -22.74 -2.58
N ASN A 75 -21.83 -21.46 -2.53
CA ASN A 75 -20.90 -20.35 -2.37
C ASN A 75 -21.12 -19.53 -1.09
N LYS A 76 -21.99 -19.99 -0.17
CA LYS A 76 -22.31 -19.31 1.09
C LYS A 76 -22.02 -20.24 2.26
N TYR A 77 -21.35 -19.71 3.28
CA TYR A 77 -21.10 -20.35 4.56
C TYR A 77 -21.68 -19.49 5.68
N ALA A 78 -22.16 -20.12 6.74
CA ALA A 78 -22.66 -19.45 7.93
C ALA A 78 -22.18 -20.16 9.19
N LEU A 79 -21.62 -19.41 10.13
CA LEU A 79 -21.31 -19.85 11.48
C LEU A 79 -22.34 -19.20 12.42
N SER A 80 -23.09 -20.00 13.18
CA SER A 80 -23.99 -19.50 14.20
C SER A 80 -23.61 -20.03 15.57
N VAL A 81 -23.58 -19.16 16.59
CA VAL A 81 -23.35 -19.53 17.98
C VAL A 81 -24.52 -19.05 18.83
N GLN A 82 -25.23 -19.98 19.44
CA GLN A 82 -26.31 -19.73 20.39
C GLN A 82 -25.86 -20.15 21.79
N PRO A 83 -25.54 -19.20 22.69
CA PRO A 83 -24.92 -19.52 23.98
C PRO A 83 -25.89 -20.09 25.03
N ASN A 84 -27.21 -19.99 24.82
CA ASN A 84 -28.21 -20.56 25.72
C ASN A 84 -29.45 -21.01 24.94
N VAL A 85 -29.50 -22.30 24.60
CA VAL A 85 -30.64 -22.91 23.92
C VAL A 85 -31.88 -22.83 24.81
N GLY A 86 -33.00 -22.33 24.26
CA GLY A 86 -34.23 -22.07 25.01
C GLY A 86 -34.28 -20.72 25.75
N GLY A 87 -33.16 -19.98 25.78
CA GLY A 87 -33.13 -18.61 26.25
C GLY A 87 -33.69 -17.60 25.23
N ARG A 88 -33.92 -16.36 25.66
CA ARG A 88 -34.38 -15.25 24.80
C ARG A 88 -33.30 -14.69 23.86
N ARG A 89 -32.03 -15.08 24.06
CA ARG A 89 -30.90 -14.53 23.30
C ARG A 89 -30.84 -15.15 21.90
N GLN A 90 -30.86 -14.30 20.89
CA GLN A 90 -30.69 -14.72 19.49
C GLN A 90 -29.25 -15.17 19.23
N PRO A 91 -29.03 -16.09 18.26
CA PRO A 91 -27.68 -16.52 17.90
C PRO A 91 -26.86 -15.37 17.32
N THR A 92 -25.57 -15.35 17.63
CA THR A 92 -24.59 -14.59 16.86
C THR A 92 -24.34 -15.34 15.56
N VAL A 93 -24.46 -14.67 14.41
CA VAL A 93 -24.33 -15.30 13.09
C VAL A 93 -23.28 -14.56 12.27
N ALA A 94 -22.26 -15.27 11.81
CA ALA A 94 -21.31 -14.81 10.82
C ALA A 94 -21.58 -15.50 9.48
N GLU A 95 -21.88 -14.75 8.44
CA GLU A 95 -22.10 -15.27 7.10
C GLU A 95 -20.96 -14.82 6.17
N MET A 96 -20.61 -15.67 5.21
CA MET A 96 -19.65 -15.35 4.16
C MET A 96 -20.14 -15.93 2.84
N THR A 97 -20.23 -15.09 1.83
CA THR A 97 -20.51 -15.46 0.44
C THR A 97 -19.31 -15.13 -0.41
N TYR A 98 -18.98 -15.99 -1.36
CA TYR A 98 -17.96 -15.72 -2.35
C TYR A 98 -18.50 -15.95 -3.76
N GLN A 99 -17.96 -15.25 -4.74
CA GLN A 99 -18.35 -15.40 -6.13
C GLN A 99 -17.13 -15.23 -7.00
N LYS A 100 -16.88 -16.22 -7.87
CA LYS A 100 -15.90 -16.09 -8.94
C LYS A 100 -16.51 -15.26 -10.05
N THR A 101 -15.78 -14.23 -10.48
CA THR A 101 -16.11 -13.38 -11.64
C THR A 101 -15.17 -13.75 -12.80
N ILE A 102 -15.37 -13.15 -13.98
CA ILE A 102 -14.53 -13.42 -15.17
C ILE A 102 -13.06 -13.14 -14.86
N ASP A 103 -12.79 -11.99 -14.23
CA ASP A 103 -11.43 -11.48 -14.00
C ASP A 103 -11.02 -11.49 -12.52
N GLY A 104 -11.71 -12.23 -11.64
CA GLY A 104 -11.36 -12.22 -10.22
C GLY A 104 -12.43 -12.78 -9.28
N TYR A 105 -12.53 -12.22 -8.07
CA TYR A 105 -13.39 -12.72 -7.00
C TYR A 105 -14.07 -11.59 -6.25
N GLN A 106 -15.30 -11.85 -5.80
CA GLN A 106 -16.05 -11.00 -4.89
C GLN A 106 -16.35 -11.80 -3.62
N TRP A 107 -16.10 -11.19 -2.47
CA TRP A 107 -16.39 -11.74 -1.15
C TRP A 107 -17.29 -10.78 -0.40
N GLU A 108 -18.30 -11.29 0.26
CA GLU A 108 -19.20 -10.53 1.10
C GLU A 108 -19.39 -11.28 2.42
N GLY A 109 -19.04 -10.64 3.52
CA GLY A 109 -19.20 -11.16 4.86
C GLY A 109 -20.17 -10.31 5.66
N SER A 110 -20.91 -10.94 6.58
CA SER A 110 -21.69 -10.21 7.57
C SER A 110 -21.58 -10.84 8.95
N ILE A 111 -21.66 -10.02 10.00
CA ILE A 111 -21.75 -10.47 11.40
C ILE A 111 -22.99 -9.82 12.01
N SER A 112 -23.92 -10.65 12.44
CA SER A 112 -25.15 -10.26 13.11
C SER A 112 -25.11 -10.72 14.57
N ASP A 113 -25.46 -9.85 15.49
CA ASP A 113 -25.59 -10.17 16.91
C ASP A 113 -26.70 -9.30 17.52
N GLN A 114 -27.36 -9.78 18.56
CA GLN A 114 -28.42 -9.05 19.26
C GLN A 114 -27.93 -7.71 19.86
N ALA A 115 -26.66 -7.58 20.20
CA ALA A 115 -26.06 -6.35 20.70
C ALA A 115 -25.86 -5.30 19.60
N LEU A 116 -25.88 -5.70 18.33
CA LEU A 116 -25.74 -4.81 17.18
C LEU A 116 -27.12 -4.31 16.74
N LYS A 117 -27.25 -3.01 16.48
CA LYS A 117 -28.48 -2.45 15.88
C LYS A 117 -28.67 -2.93 14.44
N THR A 118 -27.56 -3.11 13.74
CA THR A 118 -27.47 -3.46 12.32
C THR A 118 -26.29 -4.41 12.14
N PRO A 119 -26.37 -5.42 11.26
CA PRO A 119 -25.23 -6.30 11.00
C PRO A 119 -23.99 -5.52 10.54
N LEU A 120 -22.81 -5.94 10.99
CA LEU A 120 -21.55 -5.48 10.40
C LEU A 120 -21.38 -6.19 9.06
N GLN A 121 -21.07 -5.47 7.99
CA GLN A 121 -20.88 -6.06 6.67
C GLN A 121 -19.51 -5.66 6.11
N ALA A 122 -18.86 -6.60 5.44
CA ALA A 122 -17.62 -6.37 4.74
C ALA A 122 -17.73 -6.91 3.32
N LYS A 123 -17.22 -6.16 2.35
CA LYS A 123 -17.16 -6.58 0.95
C LYS A 123 -15.75 -6.40 0.42
N ILE A 124 -15.27 -7.38 -0.31
CA ILE A 124 -13.95 -7.38 -0.93
C ILE A 124 -14.13 -7.77 -2.39
N ILE A 125 -13.79 -6.86 -3.31
CA ILE A 125 -13.77 -7.12 -4.75
C ILE A 125 -12.32 -7.13 -5.20
N TYR A 126 -11.90 -8.24 -5.77
CA TYR A 126 -10.58 -8.40 -6.37
C TYR A 126 -10.73 -8.64 -7.88
N LYS A 127 -10.01 -7.88 -8.68
CA LYS A 127 -9.93 -8.03 -10.13
C LYS A 127 -8.47 -8.05 -10.57
N LYS A 128 -8.16 -8.93 -11.50
CA LYS A 128 -6.84 -9.08 -12.12
C LYS A 128 -7.02 -9.25 -13.62
N ASP A 129 -6.45 -8.32 -14.37
CA ASP A 129 -6.33 -8.40 -15.82
C ASP A 129 -4.84 -8.56 -16.15
N GLU A 130 -4.46 -9.70 -16.73
CA GLU A 130 -3.08 -10.00 -17.09
C GLU A 130 -3.03 -10.45 -18.55
N LYS A 131 -2.46 -9.60 -19.40
CA LYS A 131 -2.20 -9.94 -20.80
C LYS A 131 -0.88 -10.68 -20.95
N ASP A 132 0.14 -10.22 -20.24
CA ASP A 132 1.47 -10.81 -20.19
C ASP A 132 2.24 -10.31 -18.95
N LYS A 133 3.45 -10.85 -18.72
CA LYS A 133 4.32 -10.46 -17.61
C LYS A 133 4.67 -8.97 -17.53
N ASN A 134 4.49 -8.24 -18.63
CA ASN A 134 4.78 -6.83 -18.77
C ASN A 134 3.54 -5.93 -18.74
N ASN A 135 2.35 -6.47 -18.98
CA ASN A 135 1.10 -5.74 -19.07
C ASN A 135 0.06 -6.41 -18.18
N TYR A 136 -0.08 -5.89 -16.97
CA TYR A 136 -1.03 -6.40 -16.00
C TYR A 136 -1.59 -5.29 -15.11
N ARG A 137 -2.80 -5.53 -14.63
CA ARG A 137 -3.56 -4.66 -13.74
C ARG A 137 -4.18 -5.49 -12.63
N LEU A 138 -4.14 -4.94 -11.43
CA LEU A 138 -4.76 -5.51 -10.24
C LEU A 138 -5.54 -4.40 -9.54
N ASP A 139 -6.82 -4.66 -9.29
CA ASP A 139 -7.69 -3.79 -8.50
C ASP A 139 -8.21 -4.57 -7.29
N LEU A 140 -8.11 -3.99 -6.11
CA LEU A 140 -8.71 -4.49 -4.88
C LEU A 140 -9.57 -3.36 -4.30
N GLN A 141 -10.84 -3.63 -4.07
CA GLN A 141 -11.77 -2.71 -3.41
C GLN A 141 -12.29 -3.36 -2.15
N THR A 142 -12.32 -2.61 -1.05
CA THR A 142 -12.93 -3.06 0.19
C THR A 142 -13.96 -2.06 0.67
N GLU A 143 -15.07 -2.56 1.19
CA GLU A 143 -16.14 -1.79 1.80
C GLU A 143 -16.43 -2.38 3.17
N PHE A 144 -16.61 -1.53 4.17
CA PHE A 144 -16.99 -1.93 5.51
C PHE A 144 -18.14 -1.05 6.00
N ILE A 145 -19.26 -1.70 6.30
CA ILE A 145 -20.50 -1.09 6.76
C ILE A 145 -20.69 -1.54 8.21
N TYR A 146 -20.59 -0.59 9.15
CA TYR A 146 -20.83 -0.84 10.57
C TYR A 146 -22.12 -0.16 11.07
N SER A 147 -22.86 0.48 10.16
CA SER A 147 -24.13 1.17 10.42
C SER A 147 -24.86 1.37 9.09
N ASP A 148 -26.19 1.37 9.11
CA ASP A 148 -27.03 1.65 7.92
C ASP A 148 -26.96 3.11 7.40
N GLN A 149 -26.14 3.96 8.02
CA GLN A 149 -25.95 5.34 7.59
C GLN A 149 -24.93 5.41 6.44
N PRO A 150 -25.28 6.00 5.27
CA PRO A 150 -24.38 6.07 4.12
C PRO A 150 -23.02 6.73 4.41
N ASP A 151 -22.98 7.71 5.31
CA ASP A 151 -21.74 8.42 5.63
C ASP A 151 -20.79 7.61 6.53
N LYS A 152 -21.27 6.51 7.11
CA LYS A 152 -20.48 5.56 7.91
C LYS A 152 -19.91 4.40 7.10
N LEU A 153 -20.07 4.42 5.78
CA LEU A 153 -19.40 3.49 4.90
C LEU A 153 -17.89 3.81 4.85
N PHE A 154 -17.06 2.84 5.20
CA PHE A 154 -15.62 2.92 5.02
C PHE A 154 -15.26 2.21 3.71
N THR A 155 -14.57 2.88 2.80
CA THR A 155 -14.14 2.29 1.52
C THR A 155 -12.64 2.41 1.34
N ASN A 156 -12.02 1.37 0.77
CA ASN A 156 -10.66 1.42 0.29
C ASN A 156 -10.60 0.91 -1.14
N SER A 157 -9.67 1.46 -1.92
CA SER A 157 -9.30 0.92 -3.22
C SER A 157 -7.80 0.92 -3.37
N PHE A 158 -7.26 -0.21 -3.80
CA PHE A 158 -5.89 -0.37 -4.24
C PHE A 158 -5.89 -0.69 -5.73
N HIS A 159 -5.13 0.08 -6.48
CA HIS A 159 -4.94 -0.09 -7.91
C HIS A 159 -3.45 -0.25 -8.18
N LEU A 160 -3.09 -1.31 -8.87
CA LEU A 160 -1.74 -1.55 -9.36
C LEU A 160 -1.81 -1.79 -10.86
N HIS A 161 -0.94 -1.11 -11.60
CA HIS A 161 -0.89 -1.22 -13.04
C HIS A 161 0.54 -1.15 -13.54
N ARG A 162 0.91 -2.14 -14.37
CA ARG A 162 2.15 -2.16 -15.13
C ARG A 162 1.82 -2.20 -16.61
N SER A 163 2.45 -1.32 -17.38
CA SER A 163 2.28 -1.28 -18.84
C SER A 163 3.58 -0.90 -19.55
N ILE A 164 3.67 -1.31 -20.82
CA ILE A 164 4.71 -0.81 -21.74
C ILE A 164 4.24 0.52 -22.33
N ILE A 165 5.07 1.56 -22.22
CA ILE A 165 4.85 2.87 -22.87
C ILE A 165 5.40 2.78 -24.29
N VAL A 166 4.51 2.77 -25.28
CA VAL A 166 4.88 2.99 -26.68
C VAL A 166 4.89 4.51 -26.91
N LEU A 167 6.07 5.09 -27.12
CA LEU A 167 6.20 6.53 -27.41
C LEU A 167 5.46 6.87 -28.73
N PRO A 168 4.69 7.97 -28.78
CA PRO A 168 3.90 8.34 -29.96
C PRO A 168 4.71 8.48 -31.27
N GLU A 169 5.98 8.89 -31.18
CA GLU A 169 6.85 9.08 -32.36
C GLU A 169 7.17 7.78 -33.10
N GLN A 170 7.08 6.62 -32.44
CA GLN A 170 7.27 5.31 -33.08
C GLN A 170 6.02 4.82 -33.84
N LYS A 171 4.84 5.42 -33.64
CA LYS A 171 3.64 5.06 -34.43
C LYS A 171 3.76 5.44 -35.92
N LYS A 172 4.72 6.28 -36.30
CA LYS A 172 4.97 6.64 -37.71
C LYS A 172 5.94 5.72 -38.43
N ARG A 173 6.61 4.77 -37.75
CA ARG A 173 7.50 3.81 -38.41
C ARG A 173 7.17 2.37 -38.03
N ILE A 174 6.41 1.76 -38.95
CA ILE A 174 6.61 0.40 -39.45
C ILE A 174 5.76 -0.72 -38.80
N VAL A 175 4.79 -1.17 -39.59
CA VAL A 175 4.34 -2.56 -39.67
C VAL A 175 5.53 -3.42 -40.09
N VAL A 176 6.29 -3.99 -39.15
CA VAL A 176 7.17 -5.14 -39.41
C VAL A 176 6.99 -6.12 -38.25
N ARG A 177 6.48 -7.29 -38.63
CA ARG A 177 6.42 -8.50 -37.81
C ARG A 177 7.83 -8.84 -37.30
N ASN A 178 7.91 -9.29 -36.05
CA ASN A 178 9.05 -10.01 -35.46
C ASN A 178 10.37 -9.26 -35.28
N VAL A 179 10.36 -8.14 -34.55
CA VAL A 179 11.55 -7.72 -33.79
C VAL A 179 11.17 -7.66 -32.33
N LYS A 180 11.78 -8.51 -31.50
CA LYS A 180 11.84 -8.32 -30.04
C LYS A 180 12.57 -6.99 -29.80
N SER A 181 11.84 -5.86 -29.77
CA SER A 181 12.44 -4.57 -29.46
C SER A 181 12.77 -4.53 -27.97
N VAL A 182 14.06 -4.58 -27.66
CA VAL A 182 14.66 -4.63 -26.32
C VAL A 182 14.50 -3.29 -25.54
N ASN A 183 13.83 -2.29 -26.11
CA ASN A 183 13.77 -0.92 -25.58
C ASN A 183 12.35 -0.49 -25.19
N ASP A 184 11.64 -1.33 -24.47
CA ASP A 184 10.32 -0.99 -23.97
C ASP A 184 10.44 -0.13 -22.71
N ASN A 185 10.00 1.13 -22.80
CA ASN A 185 9.82 1.97 -21.62
C ASN A 185 8.70 1.37 -20.76
N ILE A 186 8.93 1.19 -19.46
CA ILE A 186 7.96 0.54 -18.58
C ILE A 186 7.37 1.59 -17.64
N ARG A 187 6.05 1.56 -17.47
CA ARG A 187 5.32 2.33 -16.47
C ARG A 187 4.80 1.43 -15.37
N PHE A 188 5.06 1.83 -14.13
CA PHE A 188 4.41 1.30 -12.94
C PHE A 188 3.55 2.39 -12.32
N VAL A 189 2.32 2.07 -11.97
CA VAL A 189 1.41 2.93 -11.20
C VAL A 189 0.87 2.10 -10.05
N ILE A 190 0.96 2.65 -8.84
CA ILE A 190 0.32 2.11 -7.66
C ILE A 190 -0.48 3.24 -7.03
N GLU A 191 -1.74 2.99 -6.70
CA GLU A 191 -2.62 3.95 -6.03
C GLU A 191 -3.37 3.23 -4.91
N LEU A 192 -3.40 3.85 -3.74
CA LEU A 192 -4.19 3.45 -2.58
C LEU A 192 -5.07 4.63 -2.19
N LYS A 193 -6.37 4.41 -2.07
CA LYS A 193 -7.33 5.42 -1.64
C LYS A 193 -8.19 4.86 -0.52
N SER A 194 -8.43 5.67 0.50
CA SER A 194 -9.28 5.36 1.64
C SER A 194 -10.24 6.52 1.87
N THR A 195 -11.53 6.23 1.99
CA THR A 195 -12.55 7.24 2.27
C THR A 195 -13.52 6.80 3.35
N HIS A 196 -13.85 7.72 4.24
CA HIS A 196 -14.86 7.54 5.28
C HIS A 196 -15.42 8.92 5.67
N ARG A 197 -16.67 9.18 5.28
CA ARG A 197 -17.27 10.51 5.36
C ARG A 197 -17.50 10.96 6.80
N ALA A 198 -17.97 10.07 7.67
CA ALA A 198 -18.27 10.37 9.06
C ALA A 198 -17.03 10.85 9.86
N SER A 199 -15.82 10.40 9.50
CA SER A 199 -14.58 10.89 10.10
C SER A 199 -13.84 11.91 9.23
N ASN A 200 -14.47 12.42 8.17
CA ASN A 200 -13.83 13.32 7.20
C ASN A 200 -12.55 12.74 6.55
N LEU A 201 -12.39 11.40 6.53
CA LEU A 201 -11.24 10.75 5.93
C LEU A 201 -11.40 10.71 4.41
N ASN A 202 -10.44 11.29 3.70
CA ASN A 202 -10.26 11.10 2.26
C ASN A 202 -8.76 11.21 1.98
N THR A 203 -8.11 10.06 1.90
CA THR A 203 -6.67 9.96 1.69
C THR A 203 -6.41 9.17 0.42
N ARG A 204 -5.54 9.66 -0.43
CA ARG A 204 -5.06 8.95 -1.61
C ARG A 204 -3.53 9.04 -1.67
N LEU A 205 -2.89 7.90 -1.60
CA LEU A 205 -1.46 7.72 -1.82
C LEU A 205 -1.26 7.15 -3.20
N TRP A 206 -0.34 7.70 -3.98
CA TRP A 206 -0.04 7.14 -5.29
C TRP A 206 1.44 7.24 -5.60
N THR A 207 1.94 6.30 -6.39
CA THR A 207 3.27 6.38 -6.98
C THR A 207 3.22 6.00 -8.44
N LYS A 208 4.03 6.70 -9.23
CA LYS A 208 4.21 6.44 -10.65
C LYS A 208 5.70 6.38 -10.94
N ILE A 209 6.17 5.28 -11.51
CA ILE A 209 7.57 5.09 -11.88
C ILE A 209 7.62 4.75 -13.37
N ASP A 210 8.17 5.67 -14.15
CA ASP A 210 8.53 5.44 -15.55
C ASP A 210 10.00 5.02 -15.60
N ARG A 211 10.29 3.89 -16.25
CA ARG A 211 11.63 3.36 -16.45
C ARG A 211 11.97 3.34 -17.93
N SER A 212 13.24 3.58 -18.23
CA SER A 212 13.80 3.45 -19.57
C SER A 212 14.97 2.48 -19.57
N VAL A 213 15.18 1.82 -20.70
CA VAL A 213 16.36 0.99 -20.95
C VAL A 213 17.46 1.91 -21.49
N ILE A 214 18.54 2.06 -20.74
CA ILE A 214 19.73 2.81 -21.15
C ILE A 214 20.93 1.86 -21.11
N GLY A 215 21.51 1.59 -22.29
CA GLY A 215 22.47 0.50 -22.45
C GLY A 215 21.81 -0.84 -22.12
N ASN A 216 22.40 -1.59 -21.18
CA ASN A 216 21.89 -2.88 -20.70
C ASN A 216 21.10 -2.78 -19.37
N ALA A 217 20.95 -1.56 -18.81
CA ALA A 217 20.30 -1.36 -17.52
C ALA A 217 18.92 -0.70 -17.68
N THR A 218 17.94 -1.20 -16.94
CA THR A 218 16.64 -0.54 -16.81
C THR A 218 16.68 0.42 -15.62
N ILE A 219 16.61 1.72 -15.87
CA ILE A 219 16.70 2.72 -14.81
C ILE A 219 15.39 3.53 -14.67
N PRO A 220 15.03 4.00 -13.47
CA PRO A 220 13.95 4.97 -13.30
C PRO A 220 14.36 6.32 -13.91
N VAL A 221 13.59 6.80 -14.89
CA VAL A 221 13.79 8.14 -15.50
C VAL A 221 12.82 9.18 -14.94
N ARG A 222 11.72 8.72 -14.34
CA ARG A 222 10.77 9.55 -13.61
C ARG A 222 10.13 8.73 -12.50
N ALA A 223 10.18 9.23 -11.27
CA ALA A 223 9.39 8.68 -10.18
C ALA A 223 8.57 9.81 -9.55
N ILE A 224 7.31 9.56 -9.26
CA ILE A 224 6.45 10.49 -8.54
C ILE A 224 5.85 9.74 -7.37
N PHE A 225 5.84 10.39 -6.20
CA PHE A 225 5.14 9.95 -5.01
C PHE A 225 4.17 11.07 -4.63
N GLY A 226 2.89 10.77 -4.57
CA GLY A 226 1.84 11.72 -4.27
C GLY A 226 1.01 11.32 -3.07
N LEU A 227 0.56 12.32 -2.32
CA LEU A 227 -0.36 12.23 -1.22
C LEU A 227 -1.43 13.31 -1.42
N GLU A 228 -2.68 12.88 -1.55
CA GLU A 228 -3.85 13.74 -1.50
C GLU A 228 -4.58 13.47 -0.17
N THR A 229 -4.88 14.52 0.58
CA THR A 229 -5.56 14.46 1.88
C THR A 229 -6.47 15.68 2.05
N ARG A 230 -7.21 15.76 3.15
CA ARG A 230 -7.97 16.97 3.52
C ARG A 230 -7.17 17.84 4.48
N ASN A 231 -7.18 19.15 4.25
CA ASN A 231 -6.63 20.12 5.20
C ASN A 231 -7.61 20.38 6.37
N LEU A 232 -7.22 21.28 7.29
CA LEU A 232 -8.07 21.67 8.43
C LEU A 232 -9.42 22.28 7.99
N GLN A 233 -9.46 22.93 6.82
CA GLN A 233 -10.67 23.48 6.20
C GLN A 233 -11.47 22.44 5.40
N HIS A 234 -11.14 21.15 5.52
CA HIS A 234 -11.82 20.03 4.85
C HIS A 234 -11.72 20.08 3.31
N GLN A 235 -10.81 20.88 2.76
CA GLN A 235 -10.54 20.97 1.33
C GLN A 235 -9.48 19.94 0.92
N PRO A 236 -9.61 19.32 -0.27
CA PRO A 236 -8.60 18.42 -0.80
C PRO A 236 -7.31 19.19 -1.11
N VAL A 237 -6.18 18.66 -0.65
CA VAL A 237 -4.84 19.18 -0.86
C VAL A 237 -3.93 18.06 -1.35
N GLU A 238 -3.08 18.36 -2.33
CA GLU A 238 -2.13 17.41 -2.91
C GLU A 238 -0.70 17.84 -2.60
N TYR A 239 0.10 16.85 -2.21
CA TYR A 239 1.55 16.94 -2.05
C TYR A 239 2.17 15.91 -2.99
N SER A 240 3.26 16.27 -3.66
CA SER A 240 3.98 15.31 -4.49
C SER A 240 5.48 15.54 -4.49
N LEU A 241 6.26 14.46 -4.41
CA LEU A 241 7.69 14.44 -4.67
C LEU A 241 7.92 13.77 -6.03
N GLU A 242 8.50 14.50 -6.96
CA GLU A 242 8.83 14.05 -8.31
C GLU A 242 10.34 14.06 -8.49
N THR A 243 10.91 12.95 -8.96
CA THR A 243 12.30 12.86 -9.39
C THR A 243 12.34 12.56 -10.88
N ARG A 244 13.27 13.19 -11.61
CA ARG A 244 13.43 13.03 -13.05
C ARG A 244 14.90 12.99 -13.42
N THR A 245 15.27 12.15 -14.37
CA THR A 245 16.64 12.07 -14.88
C THR A 245 16.64 11.49 -16.29
N ASP A 246 17.59 11.91 -17.12
CA ASP A 246 17.94 11.22 -18.37
C ASP A 246 19.18 10.33 -18.20
N ALA A 247 19.63 10.15 -16.96
CA ALA A 247 20.81 9.39 -16.52
C ALA A 247 22.18 9.90 -16.97
N ILE A 248 22.21 10.91 -17.83
CA ILE A 248 23.44 11.34 -18.50
C ILE A 248 23.68 12.82 -18.27
N LYS A 249 22.69 13.66 -18.60
CA LYS A 249 22.84 15.11 -18.62
C LYS A 249 22.16 15.79 -17.45
N PHE A 250 21.14 15.21 -16.82
CA PHE A 250 20.52 15.87 -15.68
C PHE A 250 19.89 14.94 -14.66
N THR A 251 19.74 15.46 -13.46
CA THR A 251 18.84 14.94 -12.43
C THR A 251 18.06 16.08 -11.78
N GLU A 252 16.79 15.86 -11.50
CA GLU A 252 15.85 16.86 -10.98
C GLU A 252 15.03 16.23 -9.86
N ILE A 253 14.84 16.97 -8.78
CA ILE A 253 13.95 16.63 -7.68
C ILE A 253 13.01 17.82 -7.48
N GLN A 254 11.72 17.58 -7.45
CA GLN A 254 10.67 18.58 -7.32
C GLN A 254 9.69 18.18 -6.22
N LEU A 255 9.55 19.02 -5.21
CA LEU A 255 8.52 18.94 -4.19
C LEU A 255 7.40 19.92 -4.54
N LYS A 256 6.16 19.43 -4.59
CA LYS A 256 4.96 20.22 -4.78
C LYS A 256 4.08 20.10 -3.54
N SER A 257 3.54 21.23 -3.12
CA SER A 257 2.53 21.41 -2.09
C SER A 257 1.49 22.39 -2.62
N PRO A 258 0.31 22.54 -1.98
CA PRO A 258 -0.81 23.31 -2.54
C PRO A 258 -0.45 24.73 -3.01
N ASN A 259 0.46 25.41 -2.30
CA ASN A 259 0.85 26.80 -2.57
C ASN A 259 2.37 26.97 -2.75
N SER A 260 3.13 25.88 -2.84
CA SER A 260 4.58 25.97 -2.96
C SER A 260 5.16 24.84 -3.81
N MET A 261 6.10 25.21 -4.66
CA MET A 261 6.90 24.33 -5.49
C MET A 261 8.37 24.62 -5.25
N LEU A 262 9.08 23.62 -4.75
CA LEU A 262 10.53 23.64 -4.61
C LEU A 262 11.11 22.64 -5.59
N LYS A 263 12.11 23.06 -6.35
CA LYS A 263 12.80 22.19 -7.30
C LYS A 263 14.30 22.39 -7.19
N ALA A 264 15.03 21.29 -7.17
CA ALA A 264 16.48 21.26 -7.32
C ALA A 264 16.80 20.50 -8.59
N ARG A 265 17.69 21.03 -9.42
CA ARG A 265 18.13 20.38 -10.66
C ARG A 265 19.63 20.49 -10.80
N ILE A 266 20.25 19.40 -11.19
CA ILE A 266 21.67 19.33 -11.53
C ILE A 266 21.76 19.00 -13.01
N ASP A 267 22.43 19.86 -13.77
CA ASP A 267 22.72 19.68 -15.18
C ASP A 267 24.23 19.46 -15.37
N LYS A 268 24.60 18.41 -16.08
CA LYS A 268 25.95 18.15 -16.56
C LYS A 268 26.12 18.83 -17.92
N ILE A 269 26.89 19.90 -17.95
CA ILE A 269 27.21 20.64 -19.18
C ILE A 269 28.26 19.85 -19.99
N ASN A 270 29.27 19.35 -19.30
CA ASN A 270 30.26 18.39 -19.81
C ASN A 270 30.85 17.58 -18.63
N ASP A 271 31.84 16.71 -18.88
CA ASP A 271 32.44 15.86 -17.82
C ASP A 271 33.07 16.65 -16.67
N ASN A 272 33.43 17.90 -16.95
CA ASN A 272 34.17 18.81 -16.08
C ASN A 272 33.34 20.01 -15.61
N HIS A 273 32.07 20.13 -15.99
CA HIS A 273 31.25 21.29 -15.67
C HIS A 273 29.82 20.86 -15.33
N TYR A 274 29.41 21.17 -14.10
CA TYR A 274 28.09 20.90 -13.55
C TYR A 274 27.43 22.18 -13.06
N LYS A 275 26.14 22.32 -13.33
CA LYS A 275 25.30 23.43 -12.88
C LYS A 275 24.20 22.91 -11.97
N VAL A 276 24.04 23.51 -10.79
CA VAL A 276 23.01 23.19 -9.81
C VAL A 276 22.08 24.39 -9.70
N GLY A 277 20.78 24.18 -9.88
CA GLY A 277 19.77 25.24 -9.75
C GLY A 277 18.74 24.90 -8.69
N PHE A 278 18.44 25.85 -7.81
CA PHE A 278 17.32 25.78 -6.89
C PHE A 278 16.23 26.77 -7.32
N TYR A 279 14.99 26.29 -7.36
CA TYR A 279 13.84 27.01 -7.86
C TYR A 279 12.77 27.02 -6.78
N GLU A 280 12.25 28.20 -6.49
CA GLU A 280 11.15 28.38 -5.54
C GLU A 280 10.03 29.13 -6.25
N ASN A 281 8.89 28.45 -6.47
CA ASN A 281 7.68 28.97 -7.09
C ASN A 281 7.85 29.59 -8.49
N ASN A 282 9.03 29.45 -9.11
CA ASN A 282 9.41 30.12 -10.34
C ASN A 282 9.98 29.13 -11.36
N GLN A 283 9.93 29.51 -12.64
CA GLN A 283 10.55 28.75 -13.72
C GLN A 283 12.06 28.96 -13.79
N GLN A 284 12.54 30.13 -13.38
CA GLN A 284 13.97 30.45 -13.28
C GLN A 284 14.50 30.08 -11.89
N PRO A 285 15.76 29.65 -11.79
CA PRO A 285 16.36 29.36 -10.50
C PRO A 285 16.50 30.63 -9.68
N SER A 286 16.15 30.59 -8.40
CA SER A 286 16.45 31.66 -7.45
C SER A 286 17.95 31.71 -7.13
N ILE A 287 18.59 30.54 -7.18
CA ILE A 287 19.95 30.30 -6.75
C ILE A 287 20.60 29.32 -7.72
N VAL A 288 21.84 29.60 -8.12
CA VAL A 288 22.61 28.78 -9.05
C VAL A 288 23.99 28.50 -8.48
N GLY A 289 24.36 27.23 -8.36
CA GLY A 289 25.72 26.77 -8.14
C GLY A 289 26.36 26.29 -9.45
N GLU A 290 27.62 26.59 -9.68
CA GLU A 290 28.41 26.08 -10.81
C GLU A 290 29.70 25.46 -10.29
N LEU A 291 29.95 24.20 -10.67
CA LEU A 291 31.18 23.47 -10.37
C LEU A 291 31.95 23.24 -11.66
N ASN A 292 33.15 23.79 -11.74
CA ASN A 292 34.09 23.60 -12.84
C ASN A 292 35.30 22.81 -12.33
N LEU A 293 35.61 21.71 -12.98
CA LEU A 293 36.74 20.82 -12.73
C LEU A 293 37.73 20.99 -13.88
N ASN A 294 38.79 21.72 -13.62
CA ASN A 294 39.84 22.00 -14.59
C ASN A 294 40.99 21.02 -14.36
N ASN A 295 41.86 20.84 -15.35
CA ASN A 295 43.10 20.05 -15.16
C ASN A 295 43.97 20.60 -14.01
N ASN A 296 43.78 21.89 -13.71
CA ASN A 296 44.51 22.63 -12.71
C ASN A 296 43.75 22.74 -11.39
N GLY A 297 42.56 22.15 -11.20
CA GLY A 297 41.85 22.25 -9.92
C GLY A 297 40.34 22.32 -10.03
N ALA A 298 39.67 22.64 -8.93
CA ALA A 298 38.22 22.75 -8.85
C ALA A 298 37.79 24.16 -8.44
N ILE A 299 36.78 24.69 -9.10
CA ILE A 299 36.14 25.97 -8.77
C ILE A 299 34.66 25.71 -8.56
N PHE A 300 34.15 26.08 -7.41
CA PHE A 300 32.73 26.10 -7.09
C PHE A 300 32.28 27.53 -6.83
N GLU A 301 31.26 27.96 -7.55
CA GLU A 301 30.62 29.25 -7.33
C GLU A 301 29.15 29.06 -7.03
N TYR A 302 28.64 29.85 -6.09
CA TYR A 302 27.26 29.88 -5.69
C TYR A 302 26.76 31.32 -5.82
N ARG A 303 25.75 31.51 -6.67
CA ARG A 303 25.25 32.80 -7.12
C ARG A 303 23.78 32.97 -6.78
N ASN A 304 23.42 34.17 -6.34
CA ASN A 304 22.03 34.59 -6.31
C ASN A 304 21.66 35.08 -7.72
N GLU A 305 20.82 34.32 -8.42
CA GLU A 305 20.52 34.59 -9.83
C GLU A 305 19.78 35.93 -10.04
N LYS A 306 18.98 36.36 -9.05
CA LYS A 306 18.25 37.64 -9.13
C LYS A 306 19.17 38.85 -9.06
N LEU A 307 20.24 38.74 -8.29
CA LEU A 307 21.21 39.83 -8.08
C LEU A 307 22.47 39.68 -8.94
N GLN A 308 22.63 38.53 -9.62
CA GLN A 308 23.86 38.14 -10.32
C GLN A 308 25.12 38.26 -9.43
N GLU A 309 24.93 38.09 -8.12
CA GLU A 309 25.95 38.28 -7.10
C GLU A 309 26.48 36.92 -6.62
N ILE A 310 27.81 36.77 -6.54
CA ILE A 310 28.46 35.56 -6.05
C ILE A 310 28.39 35.54 -4.53
N LYS A 311 27.50 34.71 -3.98
CA LYS A 311 27.32 34.57 -2.53
C LYS A 311 28.34 33.64 -1.89
N LEU A 312 29.02 32.80 -2.67
CA LEU A 312 30.18 32.04 -2.23
C LEU A 312 30.99 31.64 -3.46
N HIS A 313 32.31 31.76 -3.37
CA HIS A 313 33.27 31.19 -4.28
C HIS A 313 34.25 30.37 -3.44
N ALA A 314 34.51 29.15 -3.88
CA ALA A 314 35.52 28.27 -3.32
C ALA A 314 36.32 27.67 -4.47
N SER A 315 37.63 27.90 -4.51
CA SER A 315 38.51 27.26 -5.46
C SER A 315 39.68 26.57 -4.77
N ALA A 316 40.17 25.52 -5.42
CA ALA A 316 41.41 24.84 -5.10
C ALA A 316 42.13 24.60 -6.41
N GLU A 317 43.14 25.42 -6.70
CA GLU A 317 43.77 25.52 -8.01
C GLU A 317 45.30 25.39 -7.91
N LYS A 318 45.91 24.73 -8.88
CA LYS A 318 47.34 24.63 -9.14
C LYS A 318 47.64 25.59 -10.28
N PHE A 319 48.36 26.69 -9.99
CA PHE A 319 48.69 27.68 -11.01
C PHE A 319 49.84 27.21 -11.90
N ASN A 320 50.82 26.52 -11.32
CA ASN A 320 51.96 25.93 -12.01
C ASN A 320 52.49 24.72 -11.21
N ASP A 321 53.58 24.09 -11.66
CA ASP A 321 54.14 22.90 -11.01
C ASP A 321 54.64 23.11 -9.56
N TYR A 322 54.81 24.37 -9.16
CA TYR A 322 55.39 24.76 -7.88
C TYR A 322 54.42 25.53 -6.99
N GLU A 323 53.25 25.92 -7.48
CA GLU A 323 52.34 26.82 -6.76
C GLU A 323 50.87 26.39 -6.92
N GLY A 324 50.17 26.37 -5.79
CA GLY A 324 48.72 26.22 -5.75
C GLY A 324 48.09 27.14 -4.72
N GLU A 325 46.78 27.35 -4.83
CA GLU A 325 46.00 28.18 -3.93
C GLU A 325 44.65 27.53 -3.63
N ILE A 326 44.27 27.57 -2.36
CA ILE A 326 42.90 27.34 -1.92
C ILE A 326 42.33 28.70 -1.53
N ASN A 327 41.22 29.08 -2.16
CA ASN A 327 40.64 30.41 -2.07
C ASN A 327 39.15 30.31 -1.76
N VAL A 328 38.71 30.88 -0.65
CA VAL A 328 37.29 30.96 -0.27
C VAL A 328 36.93 32.41 0.02
N TRP A 329 35.92 32.92 -0.67
CA TRP A 329 35.42 34.27 -0.50
C TRP A 329 33.94 34.35 -0.80
N HIS A 330 33.26 35.36 -0.28
CA HIS A 330 31.89 35.69 -0.63
C HIS A 330 31.78 37.15 -1.06
N SER A 331 30.62 37.54 -1.60
CA SER A 331 30.30 38.95 -1.79
C SER A 331 29.05 39.38 -1.05
N GLU A 332 29.14 40.57 -0.47
CA GLU A 332 28.09 41.29 0.20
C GLU A 332 28.04 42.71 -0.35
N GLU A 333 26.86 43.16 -0.79
CA GLU A 333 26.67 44.45 -1.45
C GLU A 333 27.64 44.67 -2.63
N SER A 334 27.88 43.62 -3.43
CA SER A 334 28.84 43.63 -4.55
C SER A 334 30.31 43.86 -4.15
N LYS A 335 30.66 43.74 -2.87
CA LYS A 335 32.06 43.78 -2.40
C LYS A 335 32.55 42.38 -2.10
N LYS A 336 33.73 42.02 -2.61
CA LYS A 336 34.40 40.76 -2.28
C LYS A 336 34.95 40.81 -0.85
N ILE A 337 34.59 39.82 -0.05
CA ILE A 337 35.08 39.59 1.30
C ILE A 337 35.84 38.27 1.29
N GLN A 338 37.13 38.32 1.58
CA GLN A 338 38.00 37.16 1.58
C GLN A 338 37.89 36.42 2.92
N ASP A 339 37.40 35.18 2.89
CA ASP A 339 37.18 34.40 4.12
C ASP A 339 38.40 33.57 4.48
N ALA A 340 38.98 32.87 3.48
CA ALA A 340 40.17 32.06 3.66
C ALA A 340 41.01 32.07 2.38
N ARG A 341 42.32 32.19 2.54
CA ARG A 341 43.28 32.09 1.44
C ARG A 341 44.51 31.32 1.92
N LEU A 342 44.82 30.23 1.25
CA LEU A 342 46.01 29.44 1.51
C LEU A 342 46.80 29.30 0.21
N ALA A 343 47.95 29.96 0.13
CA ALA A 343 48.92 29.73 -0.94
C ALA A 343 49.87 28.61 -0.51
N LEU A 344 50.04 27.62 -1.37
CA LEU A 344 50.91 26.46 -1.19
C LEU A 344 52.04 26.53 -2.21
N GLN A 345 53.25 26.29 -1.74
CA GLN A 345 54.43 26.14 -2.59
C GLN A 345 54.87 24.68 -2.53
N PHE A 346 54.94 24.03 -3.68
CA PHE A 346 55.35 22.64 -3.84
C PHE A 346 56.84 22.61 -4.22
N PHE A 347 57.60 21.71 -3.59
CA PHE A 347 59.04 21.54 -3.84
C PHE A 347 59.31 20.47 -4.90
#